data_AF-A0A1E7HUQ5-F1
#
_entry.id   AF-A0A1E7HUQ5-F1
#
_cell.length_a   1.000
_cell.length_b   1.000
_cell.length_c   1.000
_cell.angle_alpha   90.00
_cell.angle_beta   90.00
_cell.angle_gamma   90.00
#
_symmetry.space_group_name_H-M   'P 1'
#
loop_
_entity.id
_entity.type
_entity.pdbx_description
1 polymer ?
#
loop_
_entity_poly.entity_id
_entity_poly.type
_entity_poly.pdbx_seq_one_letter_code
_entity_poly.pdbx_strand_id
1 'polypeptide(L)'
;MIIGTLTLLMLIFGGGGLEFYLTNLKSDVKEHVQDKARQELIIDASEALSSNLQTLEKQIDVHFEDLIAVHTDFHSVATDFDAATAQLKADQKEVSQLILDARDAMHKQMTKDEWEAVFQTSKK
;
A
#
# COMPACT_ATOMS: atom_id res chain seq x y z
N MET A 1 10.20 5.71 -15.08
CA MET A 1 8.86 5.91 -14.49
C MET A 1 8.61 5.11 -13.20
N ILE A 2 9.54 4.25 -12.73
CA ILE A 2 9.36 3.42 -11.52
C ILE A 2 9.71 4.18 -10.22
N ILE A 3 10.63 5.14 -10.30
CA ILE A 3 11.08 5.94 -9.16
C ILE A 3 9.93 6.79 -8.57
N GLY A 4 9.05 7.33 -9.42
CA GLY A 4 7.92 8.15 -8.97
C GLY A 4 6.85 7.37 -8.20
N THR A 5 6.66 6.09 -8.51
CA THR A 5 5.71 5.22 -7.79
C THR A 5 6.25 4.87 -6.39
N LEU A 6 7.56 4.65 -6.26
CA LEU A 6 8.22 4.42 -4.98
C LEU A 6 8.17 5.63 -4.05
N THR A 7 8.35 6.85 -4.59
CA THR A 7 8.25 8.08 -3.79
C THR A 7 6.83 8.32 -3.30
N LEU A 8 5.82 8.01 -4.13
CA LEU A 8 4.41 8.10 -3.76
C LEU A 8 4.04 7.07 -2.67
N LEU A 9 4.54 5.83 -2.78
CA LEU A 9 4.34 4.81 -1.76
C LEU A 9 5.02 5.22 -0.43
N MET A 10 6.28 5.65 -0.44
CA MET A 10 6.95 6.14 0.79
C MET A 10 6.26 7.36 1.42
N LEU A 11 5.67 8.26 0.63
CA LEU A 11 4.88 9.40 1.13
C LEU A 11 3.52 9.00 1.74
N ILE A 12 2.93 7.91 1.25
CA ILE A 12 1.67 7.36 1.77
C ILE A 12 1.92 6.54 3.04
N PHE A 13 3.01 5.75 3.07
CA PHE A 13 3.32 4.81 4.16
C PHE A 13 4.17 5.40 5.28
N GLY A 14 5.04 6.37 5.02
CA GLY A 14 6.00 6.90 6.01
C GLY A 14 5.45 7.92 7.02
N GLY A 15 4.14 8.18 7.05
CA GLY A 15 3.58 9.08 8.07
C GLY A 15 2.16 9.54 7.80
N GLY A 16 1.18 8.96 8.50
CA GLY A 16 -0.21 9.46 8.64
C GLY A 16 -1.06 9.58 7.37
N GLY A 17 -0.46 9.55 6.18
CA GLY A 17 -1.11 9.75 4.89
C GLY A 17 -1.99 8.59 4.47
N LEU A 18 -1.61 7.34 4.78
CA LEU A 18 -2.43 6.16 4.52
C LEU A 18 -3.73 6.18 5.33
N GLU A 19 -3.65 6.38 6.65
CA GLU A 19 -4.84 6.45 7.50
C GLU A 19 -5.77 7.58 7.08
N PHE A 20 -5.21 8.74 6.75
CA PHE A 20 -5.98 9.87 6.21
C PHE A 20 -6.65 9.51 4.87
N TYR A 21 -5.92 8.90 3.94
CA TYR A 21 -6.45 8.49 2.64
C TYR A 21 -7.55 7.44 2.77
N LEU A 22 -7.35 6.39 3.57
CA LEU A 22 -8.33 5.32 3.76
C LEU A 22 -9.57 5.80 4.53
N THR A 23 -9.40 6.75 5.46
CA THR A 23 -10.53 7.39 6.14
C THR A 23 -11.37 8.21 5.16
N ASN A 24 -10.74 8.97 4.27
CA ASN A 24 -11.45 9.71 3.22
C ASN A 24 -12.14 8.77 2.24
N LEU A 25 -11.46 7.69 1.82
CA LEU A 25 -12.03 6.66 0.96
C LEU A 25 -13.32 6.08 1.54
N LYS A 26 -13.35 5.80 2.85
CA LYS A 26 -14.56 5.30 3.54
C LYS A 26 -15.72 6.30 3.50
N SER A 27 -15.43 7.60 3.54
CA SER A 27 -16.44 8.65 3.40
C SER A 27 -16.97 8.69 1.96
N ASP A 28 -16.09 8.73 0.98
CA ASP A 28 -16.44 8.86 -0.44
C ASP A 28 -17.23 7.64 -0.94
N VAL A 29 -16.88 6.44 -0.47
CA VAL A 29 -17.62 5.19 -0.76
C VAL A 29 -19.05 5.28 -0.23
N LYS A 30 -19.26 5.79 0.98
CA LYS A 30 -20.60 5.95 1.56
C LYS A 30 -21.43 7.01 0.87
N GLU A 31 -20.78 8.03 0.30
CA GLU A 31 -21.44 9.11 -0.44
C GLU A 31 -21.91 8.62 -1.83
N HIS A 32 -21.08 7.84 -2.53
CA HIS A 32 -21.30 7.53 -3.94
C HIS A 32 -21.85 6.12 -4.22
N VAL A 33 -21.59 5.13 -3.38
CA VAL A 33 -22.12 3.77 -3.56
C VAL A 33 -23.39 3.63 -2.74
N GLN A 34 -24.56 3.45 -3.35
CA GLN A 34 -25.83 3.41 -2.60
C GLN A 34 -26.13 2.06 -1.94
N ASP A 35 -25.61 0.97 -2.49
CA ASP A 35 -25.85 -0.38 -1.98
C ASP A 35 -24.97 -0.65 -0.76
N LYS A 36 -25.60 -0.90 0.40
CA LYS A 36 -24.88 -1.09 1.68
C LYS A 36 -24.01 -2.34 1.69
N ALA A 37 -24.42 -3.42 1.05
CA ALA A 37 -23.63 -4.65 1.01
C ALA A 37 -22.36 -4.44 0.16
N ARG A 38 -22.47 -3.71 -0.96
CA ARG A 38 -21.31 -3.32 -1.77
C ARG A 38 -20.39 -2.36 -1.01
N GLN A 39 -20.95 -1.38 -0.29
CA GLN A 39 -20.17 -0.47 0.56
C GLN A 39 -19.31 -1.24 1.57
N GLU A 40 -19.90 -2.18 2.30
CA GLU A 40 -19.19 -2.99 3.30
C GLU A 40 -18.05 -3.77 2.67
N LEU A 41 -18.27 -4.44 1.54
CA LEU A 41 -17.21 -5.18 0.84
C LEU A 41 -16.05 -4.30 0.36
N ILE A 42 -16.34 -3.06 -0.06
CA ILE A 42 -15.32 -2.09 -0.48
C ILE A 42 -14.52 -1.61 0.74
N ILE A 43 -15.21 -1.28 1.83
CA ILE A 43 -14.58 -0.83 3.07
C ILE A 43 -13.71 -1.94 3.66
N ASP A 44 -14.20 -3.18 3.68
CA ASP A 44 -13.46 -4.35 4.16
C ASP A 44 -12.19 -4.58 3.32
N ALA A 45 -12.27 -4.44 1.99
CA ALA A 45 -11.09 -4.54 1.12
C ALA A 45 -10.05 -3.44 1.42
N SER A 46 -10.50 -2.22 1.70
CA SER A 46 -9.66 -1.10 2.10
C SER A 46 -9.02 -1.30 3.49
N GLU A 47 -9.78 -1.81 4.46
CA GLU A 47 -9.30 -2.10 5.81
C GLU A 47 -8.31 -3.27 5.82
N ALA A 48 -8.57 -4.32 5.02
CA ALA A 48 -7.64 -5.42 4.80
C ALA A 48 -6.32 -4.94 4.17
N LEU A 49 -6.40 -4.06 3.17
CA LEU A 49 -5.22 -3.43 2.57
C LEU A 49 -4.39 -2.69 3.63
N SER A 50 -5.04 -1.88 4.47
CA SER A 50 -4.40 -1.14 5.57
C SER A 50 -3.64 -2.07 6.52
N SER A 51 -4.31 -3.11 7.00
CA SER A 51 -3.75 -4.07 7.95
C SER A 51 -2.54 -4.81 7.38
N ASN A 52 -2.64 -5.25 6.12
CA ASN A 52 -1.55 -5.92 5.42
C ASN A 52 -0.35 -4.99 5.22
N LEU A 53 -0.59 -3.72 4.88
CA LEU A 53 0.48 -2.74 4.69
C LEU A 53 1.17 -2.37 6.00
N GLN A 54 0.44 -2.25 7.12
CA GLN A 54 1.04 -2.06 8.45
C GLN A 54 1.89 -3.26 8.89
N THR A 55 1.51 -4.47 8.49
CA THR A 55 2.30 -5.66 8.75
C THR A 55 3.57 -5.67 7.92
N LEU A 56 3.44 -5.33 6.63
CA LEU A 56 4.56 -5.27 5.70
C LEU A 56 5.53 -4.12 6.00
N GLU A 57 5.05 -2.99 6.50
CA GLU A 57 5.87 -1.88 7.00
C GLU A 57 6.85 -2.36 8.08
N LYS A 58 6.37 -3.11 9.06
CA LYS A 58 7.22 -3.69 10.12
C LYS A 58 8.24 -4.67 9.56
N GLN A 59 7.89 -5.43 8.53
CA GLN A 59 8.82 -6.36 7.87
C GLN A 59 9.90 -5.60 7.10
N ILE A 60 9.49 -4.55 6.38
CA ILE A 60 10.39 -3.64 5.66
C ILE A 60 11.37 -2.98 6.64
N ASP A 61 10.91 -2.51 7.79
CA ASP A 61 11.78 -1.94 8.84
C ASP A 61 12.85 -2.93 9.28
N VAL A 62 12.46 -4.18 9.54
CA VAL A 62 13.41 -5.26 9.90
C VAL A 62 14.41 -5.52 8.77
N HIS A 63 13.95 -5.65 7.52
CA HIS A 63 14.84 -5.87 6.38
C HIS A 63 15.76 -4.67 6.11
N PHE A 64 15.33 -3.44 6.42
CA PHE A 64 16.19 -2.25 6.38
C PHE A 64 17.24 -2.28 7.48
N GLU A 65 16.89 -2.66 8.70
CA GLU A 65 17.85 -2.86 9.79
C GLU A 65 18.89 -3.93 9.42
N ASP A 66 18.46 -5.04 8.81
CA ASP A 66 19.34 -6.09 8.31
C ASP A 66 20.30 -5.55 7.23
N LEU A 67 19.80 -4.75 6.28
CA LEU A 67 20.65 -4.11 5.27
C LEU A 67 21.68 -3.16 5.90
N ILE A 68 21.28 -2.38 6.91
CA ILE A 68 22.19 -1.50 7.65
C ILE A 68 23.25 -2.34 8.36
N ALA A 69 22.86 -3.43 9.01
CA ALA A 69 23.78 -4.33 9.71
C ALA A 69 24.84 -4.89 8.74
N VAL A 70 24.41 -5.45 7.60
CA VAL A 70 25.29 -5.95 6.53
C VAL A 70 26.21 -4.83 6.00
N HIS A 71 25.69 -3.61 5.83
CA HIS A 71 26.49 -2.47 5.38
C HIS A 71 27.55 -2.04 6.39
N THR A 72 27.28 -2.19 7.69
CA THR A 72 28.21 -1.80 8.76
C THR A 72 29.21 -2.89 9.15
N ASP A 73 28.96 -4.15 8.79
CA ASP A 73 29.85 -5.25 9.09
C ASP A 73 31.04 -5.29 8.11
N PHE A 74 32.24 -5.16 8.66
CA PHE A 74 33.51 -5.21 7.91
C PHE A 74 33.75 -6.56 7.22
N HIS A 75 33.11 -7.64 7.68
CA HIS A 75 33.24 -8.97 7.11
C HIS A 75 32.21 -9.30 6.03
N SER A 76 31.21 -8.44 5.82
CA SER A 76 30.17 -8.68 4.82
C SER A 76 30.73 -8.69 3.40
N VAL A 77 30.24 -9.63 2.59
CA VAL A 77 30.62 -9.79 1.20
C VAL A 77 29.46 -9.42 0.28
N ALA A 78 29.73 -9.23 -1.02
CA ALA A 78 28.72 -8.80 -1.99
C ALA A 78 27.44 -9.66 -1.99
N THR A 79 27.55 -10.96 -1.74
CA THR A 79 26.39 -11.86 -1.68
C THR A 79 25.46 -11.57 -0.50
N ASP A 80 25.98 -11.06 0.61
CA ASP A 80 25.17 -10.71 1.79
C ASP A 80 24.34 -9.46 1.50
N PHE A 81 24.93 -8.47 0.80
CA PHE A 81 24.22 -7.30 0.30
C PHE A 81 23.14 -7.67 -0.72
N ASP A 82 23.45 -8.58 -1.64
CA ASP A 82 22.49 -9.06 -2.63
C ASP A 82 21.29 -9.75 -1.96
N ALA A 83 21.54 -10.54 -0.91
CA ALA A 83 20.49 -11.20 -0.14
C ALA A 83 19.59 -10.20 0.60
N ALA A 84 20.18 -9.25 1.34
CA ALA A 84 19.41 -8.21 2.04
C ALA A 84 18.63 -7.32 1.06
N THR A 85 19.23 -6.97 -0.08
CA THR A 85 18.55 -6.19 -1.12
C THR A 85 17.44 -6.99 -1.82
N ALA A 86 17.59 -8.31 -1.94
CA ALA A 86 16.56 -9.17 -2.53
C ALA A 86 15.30 -9.22 -1.66
N GLN A 87 15.43 -9.18 -0.33
CA GLN A 87 14.29 -9.10 0.59
C GLN A 87 13.51 -7.79 0.40
N LEU A 88 14.19 -6.64 0.39
CA LEU A 88 13.54 -5.34 0.14
C LEU A 88 12.85 -5.27 -1.23
N LYS A 89 13.42 -5.91 -2.26
CA LYS A 89 12.77 -6.04 -3.58
C LYS A 89 11.52 -6.93 -3.52
N ALA A 90 11.54 -7.99 -2.71
CA ALA A 90 10.37 -8.84 -2.50
C ALA A 90 9.26 -8.04 -1.80
N ASP A 91 9.59 -7.28 -0.76
CA ASP A 91 8.64 -6.42 -0.05
C ASP A 91 7.99 -5.41 -1.00
N GLN A 92 8.80 -4.76 -1.86
CA GLN A 92 8.28 -3.82 -2.85
C GLN A 92 7.26 -4.49 -3.81
N LYS A 93 7.56 -5.72 -4.23
CA LYS A 93 6.66 -6.50 -5.07
C LYS A 93 5.38 -6.85 -4.33
N GLU A 94 5.48 -7.21 -3.06
CA GLU A 94 4.33 -7.53 -2.21
C GLU A 94 3.43 -6.33 -1.98
N VAL A 95 3.98 -5.15 -1.66
CA VAL A 95 3.22 -3.89 -1.59
C VAL A 95 2.42 -3.67 -2.87
N SER A 96 3.09 -3.82 -4.02
CA SER A 96 2.45 -3.61 -5.32
C SER A 96 1.30 -4.59 -5.56
N GLN A 97 1.48 -5.86 -5.16
CA GLN A 97 0.46 -6.89 -5.30
C GLN A 97 -0.74 -6.62 -4.39
N LEU A 98 -0.51 -6.29 -3.12
CA LEU A 98 -1.57 -5.97 -2.16
C LEU A 98 -2.45 -4.82 -2.66
N ILE A 99 -1.83 -3.76 -3.18
CA ILE A 99 -2.54 -2.60 -3.74
C ILE A 99 -3.39 -3.01 -4.95
N LEU A 100 -2.85 -3.82 -5.86
CA LEU A 100 -3.58 -4.29 -7.03
C LEU A 100 -4.76 -5.20 -6.65
N ASP A 101 -4.55 -6.11 -5.69
CA ASP A 101 -5.59 -7.03 -5.22
C ASP A 101 -6.74 -6.27 -4.56
N ALA A 102 -6.42 -5.30 -3.70
CA ALA A 102 -7.42 -4.44 -3.07
C ALA A 102 -8.15 -3.57 -4.10
N ARG A 103 -7.43 -2.99 -5.06
CA ARG A 103 -8.03 -2.24 -6.19
C ARG A 103 -9.03 -3.11 -6.94
N ASP A 104 -8.64 -4.33 -7.30
CA ASP A 104 -9.48 -5.24 -8.07
C ASP A 104 -10.69 -5.73 -7.25
N ALA A 105 -10.53 -5.92 -5.94
CA ALA A 105 -11.63 -6.24 -5.02
C ALA A 105 -12.65 -5.10 -4.95
N MET A 106 -12.19 -3.85 -4.76
CA MET A 106 -13.05 -2.67 -4.76
C MET A 106 -13.73 -2.46 -6.12
N HIS A 107 -12.99 -2.61 -7.22
CA HIS A 107 -13.49 -2.38 -8.57
C HIS A 107 -14.59 -3.37 -8.95
N LYS A 108 -14.55 -4.61 -8.45
CA LYS A 108 -15.64 -5.59 -8.66
C LYS A 108 -16.96 -5.18 -8.02
N GLN A 109 -16.93 -4.32 -7.00
CA GLN A 109 -18.10 -3.88 -6.24
C GLN A 109 -18.62 -2.50 -6.68
N MET A 110 -17.88 -1.80 -7.53
CA MET A 110 -18.28 -0.49 -8.04
C MET A 110 -18.65 -0.56 -9.53
N THR A 111 -19.64 0.23 -9.91
CA THR A 111 -19.81 0.64 -11.30
C THR A 111 -18.69 1.59 -11.71
N LYS A 112 -18.55 1.82 -13.02
CA LYS A 112 -17.58 2.78 -13.55
C LYS A 112 -17.81 4.19 -12.97
N ASP A 113 -19.06 4.65 -12.94
CA ASP A 113 -19.39 6.00 -12.48
C ASP A 113 -19.14 6.15 -10.96
N GLU A 114 -19.47 5.12 -10.18
CA GLU A 114 -19.15 5.07 -8.74
C GLU A 114 -17.63 5.09 -8.52
N TRP A 115 -16.87 4.32 -9.29
CA TRP A 115 -15.41 4.29 -9.22
C TRP A 115 -14.80 5.66 -9.52
N GLU A 116 -15.26 6.30 -10.60
CA GLU A 116 -14.80 7.65 -10.96
C GLU A 116 -15.17 8.67 -9.89
N ALA A 117 -16.36 8.59 -9.28
CA ALA A 117 -16.77 9.50 -8.22
C ALA A 117 -15.95 9.32 -6.93
N VAL A 118 -15.72 8.07 -6.51
CA VAL A 118 -14.97 7.75 -5.29
C VAL A 118 -13.49 8.14 -5.40
N PHE A 119 -12.88 7.96 -6.56
CA PHE A 119 -11.44 8.23 -6.76
C PHE A 119 -11.15 9.54 -7.50
N GLN A 120 -12.16 10.35 -7.78
CA GLN A 120 -11.92 11.70 -8.27
C GLN A 120 -11.21 12.49 -7.18
N THR A 121 -9.95 12.85 -7.44
CA THR A 121 -9.22 13.80 -6.63
C THR A 121 -10.07 15.06 -6.59
N SER A 122 -10.63 15.34 -5.42
CA SER A 122 -11.39 16.55 -5.16
C SER A 122 -10.54 17.73 -5.61
N LYS A 123 -10.91 18.33 -6.75
CA LYS A 123 -10.52 19.70 -7.06
C LYS A 123 -11.24 20.58 -6.03
N LYS A 124 -10.67 20.72 -4.85
CA LYS A 124 -11.01 21.77 -3.90
C LYS A 124 -9.74 22.40 -3.38
#